data_AF-A0A1D6KYS3-F1
#
_entry.id   AF-A0A1D6KYS3-F1
#
_cell.length_a   1.000
_cell.length_b   1.000
_cell.length_c   1.000
_cell.angle_alpha   90.00
_cell.angle_beta   90.00
_cell.angle_gamma   90.00
#
_symmetry.space_group_name_H-M   'P 1'
#
loop_
_entity.id
_entity.type
_entity.pdbx_description
1 polymer ?
#
loop_
_entity_poly.entity_id
_entity_poly.type
_entity_poly.pdbx_seq_one_letter_code
_entity_poly.pdbx_strand_id
1 'polypeptide(L)'
;MAFSAGYMPCIDDIDMQVFSATATPPPPPQVGFVSDPTAIPFPAQPPAATASPEAEADADAGESADERRLRRRISNRESARRSRARKQRRLDELGDAAALLERRRRDLAAGAQAARGRLALALLANAGLRAEAAALSRRLAAALRALDLGRLYAAAAAAAAGSVARQLDIEQTIASLIA
;
A
#
# COMPACT_ATOMS: atom_id res chain seq x y z
N MET A 1 7.16 -38.67 7.44
CA MET A 1 7.00 -37.87 6.21
C MET A 1 7.76 -36.57 6.41
N ALA A 2 8.93 -36.42 5.80
CA ALA A 2 9.76 -35.23 5.93
C ALA A 2 9.19 -34.11 5.04
N PHE A 3 8.82 -32.98 5.63
CA PHE A 3 8.43 -31.78 4.91
C PHE A 3 9.65 -31.25 4.15
N SER A 4 9.65 -31.41 2.82
CA SER A 4 10.62 -30.83 1.92
C SER A 4 10.49 -29.30 1.98
N ALA A 5 11.53 -28.64 2.47
CA ALA A 5 11.66 -27.19 2.45
C ALA A 5 11.78 -26.74 0.98
N GLY A 6 10.65 -26.34 0.40
CA GLY A 6 10.61 -25.64 -0.88
C GLY A 6 11.32 -24.30 -0.74
N TYR A 7 12.56 -24.25 -1.20
CA TYR A 7 13.36 -23.05 -1.38
C TYR A 7 12.71 -22.21 -2.50
N MET A 8 11.83 -21.28 -2.16
CA MET A 8 11.45 -20.18 -3.06
C MET A 8 12.40 -19.01 -2.80
N PRO A 9 13.40 -18.76 -3.68
CA PRO A 9 14.19 -17.55 -3.60
C PRO A 9 13.28 -16.36 -3.91
N CYS A 10 13.36 -15.41 -2.99
CA CYS A 10 12.60 -14.19 -2.84
C CYS A 10 12.76 -13.24 -4.05
N ILE A 11 11.67 -12.52 -4.34
CA ILE A 11 11.62 -11.40 -5.29
C ILE A 11 12.24 -10.19 -4.59
N ASP A 12 13.55 -10.21 -4.36
CA ASP A 12 14.29 -9.11 -3.76
C ASP A 12 15.32 -8.61 -4.76
N ASP A 13 14.87 -7.89 -5.80
CA ASP A 13 15.71 -7.00 -6.64
C ASP A 13 14.85 -6.13 -7.58
N ILE A 14 13.68 -5.67 -7.09
CA ILE A 14 13.00 -4.54 -7.74
C ILE A 14 13.16 -3.36 -6.80
N ASP A 15 14.20 -2.58 -7.07
CA ASP A 15 14.42 -1.23 -6.58
C ASP A 15 13.10 -0.45 -6.67
N MET A 16 12.43 -0.35 -5.53
CA MET A 16 11.14 0.32 -5.38
C MET A 16 11.42 1.82 -5.24
N GLN A 17 11.94 2.46 -6.29
CA GLN A 17 12.21 3.91 -6.30
C GLN A 17 11.29 4.70 -7.23
N VAL A 18 10.07 4.21 -7.48
CA VAL A 18 9.07 4.93 -8.29
C VAL A 18 7.77 5.14 -7.51
N PHE A 19 7.87 5.74 -6.32
CA PHE A 19 6.73 6.38 -5.63
C PHE A 19 7.24 7.56 -4.79
N SER A 20 7.71 8.62 -5.46
CA SER A 20 7.78 9.96 -4.88
C SER A 20 6.72 10.84 -5.54
N ALA A 21 5.45 10.53 -5.28
CA ALA A 21 4.35 11.43 -5.55
C ALA A 21 3.60 11.60 -4.23
N THR A 22 3.97 12.68 -3.55
CA THR A 22 3.39 13.22 -2.32
C THR A 22 1.96 13.70 -2.58
N ALA A 23 1.03 12.77 -2.82
CA ALA A 23 -0.38 13.04 -2.65
C ALA A 23 -0.69 12.81 -1.16
N THR A 24 -0.47 13.84 -0.36
CA THR A 24 -0.85 13.88 1.05
C THR A 24 -2.32 13.46 1.16
N PRO A 25 -2.65 12.29 1.74
CA PRO A 25 -4.05 11.94 1.94
C PRO A 25 -4.67 13.01 2.86
N PRO A 26 -5.93 13.42 2.62
CA PRO A 26 -6.60 14.30 3.56
C PRO A 26 -6.59 13.63 4.94
N PRO A 27 -6.34 14.40 6.02
CA PRO A 27 -6.33 13.83 7.36
C PRO A 27 -7.67 13.12 7.60
N PRO A 28 -7.67 11.92 8.20
CA PRO A 28 -8.92 11.29 8.60
C PRO A 28 -9.68 12.28 9.50
N PRO A 29 -11.03 12.30 9.45
CA PRO A 29 -11.79 13.04 10.44
C PRO A 29 -11.33 12.53 11.80
N GLN A 30 -10.68 13.42 12.55
CA GLN A 30 -10.27 13.16 13.91
C GLN A 30 -11.56 13.04 14.70
N VAL A 31 -12.09 11.83 14.79
CA VAL A 31 -13.11 11.50 15.78
C VAL A 31 -12.35 11.58 17.09
N GLY A 32 -12.36 12.78 17.68
CA GLY A 32 -11.75 13.05 18.96
C GLY A 32 -12.38 12.10 19.97
N PHE A 33 -11.71 10.97 20.19
CA PHE A 33 -11.94 10.15 21.35
C PHE A 33 -11.30 10.92 22.47
N VAL A 34 -12.06 11.84 23.06
CA VAL A 34 -11.71 12.42 24.35
C VAL A 34 -11.86 11.28 25.36
N SER A 35 -10.87 10.38 25.37
CA SER A 35 -10.50 9.64 26.56
C SER A 35 -10.05 10.73 27.51
N ASP A 36 -10.96 11.31 28.27
CA ASP A 36 -10.56 12.03 29.46
C ASP A 36 -10.06 10.94 30.42
N PRO A 37 -8.74 10.74 30.60
CA PRO A 37 -8.21 9.81 31.56
C PRO A 37 -8.04 10.55 32.89
N THR A 38 -8.92 11.51 33.18
CA THR A 38 -9.17 11.92 34.54
C THR A 38 -9.93 10.77 35.18
N ALA A 39 -9.17 9.72 35.50
CA ALA A 39 -9.48 8.76 36.53
C ALA A 39 -9.96 9.58 37.72
N ILE A 40 -11.28 9.62 37.88
CA ILE A 40 -11.94 10.19 39.03
C ILE A 40 -11.28 9.51 40.22
N PRO A 41 -10.53 10.24 41.05
CA PRO A 41 -9.99 9.69 42.28
C PRO A 41 -11.20 9.16 43.04
N PHE A 42 -11.19 7.86 43.31
CA PHE A 42 -12.17 7.17 44.14
C PHE A 42 -12.56 8.12 45.29
N PRO A 43 -13.79 8.68 45.31
CA PRO A 43 -14.17 9.56 46.39
C PRO A 43 -14.20 8.69 47.63
N ALA A 44 -13.34 9.05 48.58
CA ALA A 44 -13.32 8.50 49.91
C ALA A 44 -14.76 8.35 50.42
N GLN A 45 -15.07 7.12 50.82
CA GLN A 45 -16.22 6.70 51.61
C GLN A 45 -16.82 7.87 52.41
N PRO A 46 -18.03 8.37 52.05
CA PRO A 46 -18.68 9.39 52.85
C PRO A 46 -19.14 8.74 54.17
N PRO A 47 -18.69 9.26 55.34
CA PRO A 47 -19.22 8.84 56.61
C PRO A 47 -20.69 9.24 56.69
N ALA A 48 -21.48 8.30 57.20
CA ALA A 48 -22.87 8.48 57.55
C ALA A 48 -23.09 9.74 58.38
N ALA A 49 -23.81 10.70 57.82
CA ALA A 49 -24.46 11.76 58.58
C ALA A 49 -25.78 12.10 57.88
N THR A 50 -26.82 11.40 58.34
CA THR A 50 -28.10 11.99 58.71
C THR A 50 -28.66 13.10 57.82
N ALA A 51 -29.62 12.70 56.99
CA ALA A 51 -30.92 13.34 56.83
C ALA A 51 -30.99 14.85 57.17
N SER A 52 -30.83 15.67 56.14
CA SER A 52 -31.53 16.96 56.05
C SER A 52 -31.88 17.21 54.59
N PRO A 53 -33.07 16.80 54.12
CA PRO A 53 -33.66 17.34 52.90
C PRO A 53 -34.34 18.69 53.16
N GLU A 54 -33.88 19.44 54.17
CA GLU A 54 -34.36 20.76 54.56
C GLU A 54 -33.71 21.78 53.60
N ALA A 55 -34.44 22.17 52.58
CA ALA A 55 -35.24 23.41 52.59
C ALA A 55 -34.46 24.67 52.15
N GLU A 56 -33.23 24.57 51.66
CA GLU A 56 -32.53 25.73 51.09
C GLU A 56 -32.80 25.89 49.58
N ALA A 57 -34.02 26.30 49.22
CA ALA A 57 -34.35 27.04 47.98
C ALA A 57 -35.84 27.40 47.98
N ASP A 58 -36.18 28.34 48.86
CA ASP A 58 -37.48 29.00 49.07
C ASP A 58 -37.98 29.79 47.84
N ALA A 59 -38.22 29.12 46.71
CA ALA A 59 -38.83 29.75 45.54
C ALA A 59 -40.28 29.30 45.27
N ASP A 60 -40.84 28.38 46.06
CA ASP A 60 -42.22 27.94 45.84
C ASP A 60 -42.97 27.67 47.16
N ALA A 61 -42.98 28.68 48.05
CA ALA A 61 -43.66 28.64 49.34
C ALA A 61 -45.20 28.61 49.23
N GLY A 62 -45.78 28.52 48.03
CA GLY A 62 -47.22 28.46 47.79
C GLY A 62 -47.73 27.18 47.13
N GLU A 63 -46.87 26.31 46.60
CA GLU A 63 -47.32 25.14 45.86
C GLU A 63 -47.62 23.94 46.78
N SER A 64 -48.80 23.34 46.63
CA SER A 64 -49.14 22.09 47.33
C SER A 64 -48.16 20.97 46.96
N ALA A 65 -47.80 20.11 47.92
CA ALA A 65 -46.89 18.98 47.66
C ALA A 65 -47.36 18.08 46.50
N ASP A 66 -48.67 18.00 46.27
CA ASP A 66 -49.28 17.24 45.18
C ASP A 66 -49.06 17.88 43.81
N GLU A 67 -49.14 19.21 43.71
CA GLU A 67 -48.87 19.92 42.47
C GLU A 67 -47.39 19.80 42.10
N ARG A 68 -46.47 19.93 43.08
CA ARG A 68 -45.03 19.66 42.88
C ARG A 68 -44.77 18.23 42.40
N ARG A 69 -45.47 17.24 42.96
CA ARG A 69 -45.39 15.82 42.52
C ARG A 69 -45.92 15.65 41.10
N LEU A 70 -46.99 16.35 40.73
CA LEU A 70 -47.54 16.34 39.37
C LEU A 70 -46.56 16.96 38.37
N ARG A 71 -46.00 18.15 38.65
CA ARG A 71 -44.97 18.80 37.83
C ARG A 71 -43.76 17.90 37.62
N ARG A 72 -43.27 17.23 38.68
CA ARG A 72 -42.18 16.25 38.61
C ARG A 72 -42.50 15.06 37.73
N ARG A 73 -43.71 14.48 37.82
CA ARG A 73 -44.14 13.36 36.97
C ARG A 73 -44.18 13.77 35.49
N ILE A 74 -44.69 14.96 35.19
CA ILE A 74 -44.73 15.51 33.82
C ILE A 74 -43.31 15.73 33.29
N SER A 75 -42.46 16.41 34.07
CA SER A 75 -41.06 16.70 33.71
C SER A 75 -40.25 15.41 33.51
N ASN A 76 -40.40 14.41 34.38
CA ASN A 76 -39.73 13.12 34.23
C ASN A 76 -40.22 12.37 32.98
N ARG A 77 -41.53 12.39 32.72
CA ARG A 77 -42.10 11.81 31.48
C ARG A 77 -41.49 12.46 30.25
N GLU A 78 -41.35 13.78 30.26
CA GLU A 78 -40.74 14.53 29.16
C GLU A 78 -39.24 14.22 29.04
N SER A 79 -38.50 14.21 30.16
CA SER A 79 -37.08 13.86 30.19
C SER A 79 -36.83 12.44 29.69
N ALA A 80 -37.67 11.47 30.08
CA ALA A 80 -37.61 10.11 29.58
C ALA A 80 -37.87 10.04 28.07
N ARG A 81 -38.85 10.80 27.55
CA ARG A 81 -39.08 10.92 26.10
C ARG A 81 -37.86 11.50 25.38
N ARG A 82 -37.29 12.60 25.89
CA ARG A 82 -36.08 13.24 25.34
C ARG A 82 -34.88 12.30 25.39
N SER A 83 -34.70 11.55 26.47
CA SER A 83 -33.62 10.57 26.63
C SER A 83 -33.76 9.42 25.63
N ARG A 84 -34.97 8.87 25.46
CA ARG A 84 -35.24 7.85 24.43
C ARG A 84 -34.95 8.40 23.03
N ALA A 85 -35.40 9.62 22.72
CA ALA A 85 -35.14 10.26 21.43
C ALA A 85 -33.64 10.48 21.17
N ARG A 86 -32.87 10.93 22.17
CA ARG A 86 -31.41 11.10 22.05
C ARG A 86 -30.70 9.77 21.78
N LYS A 87 -31.08 8.72 22.50
CA LYS A 87 -30.52 7.37 22.31
C LYS A 87 -30.86 6.84 20.91
N GLN A 88 -32.10 7.02 20.46
CA GLN A 88 -32.50 6.60 19.11
C GLN A 88 -31.68 7.31 18.03
N ARG A 89 -31.56 8.64 18.10
CA ARG A 89 -30.74 9.42 17.15
C ARG A 89 -29.29 8.92 17.10
N ARG A 90 -28.70 8.63 18.26
CA ARG A 90 -27.35 8.07 18.31
C ARG A 90 -27.25 6.68 17.67
N LEU A 91 -28.27 5.83 17.82
CA LEU A 91 -28.32 4.53 17.14
C LEU A 91 -28.44 4.70 15.63
N ASP A 92 -29.28 5.63 15.18
CA ASP A 92 -29.46 5.94 13.75
C ASP A 92 -28.15 6.46 13.14
N GLU A 93 -27.49 7.43 13.80
CA GLU A 93 -26.18 7.97 13.39
C GLU A 93 -25.09 6.89 13.31
N LEU A 94 -25.06 5.96 14.29
CA LEU A 94 -24.11 4.84 14.27
C LEU A 94 -24.43 3.84 13.15
N GLY A 95 -25.70 3.60 12.86
CA GLY A 95 -26.15 2.77 11.74
C GLY A 95 -25.73 3.35 10.40
N ASP A 96 -25.95 4.66 10.20
CA ASP A 96 -25.55 5.37 8.99
C ASP A 96 -24.02 5.35 8.79
N ALA A 97 -23.27 5.58 9.88
CA ALA A 97 -21.81 5.51 9.84
C ALA A 97 -21.30 4.10 9.49
N ALA A 98 -21.91 3.05 10.04
CA ALA A 98 -21.57 1.68 9.72
C ALA A 98 -21.85 1.36 8.25
N ALA A 99 -23.03 1.73 7.72
CA ALA A 99 -23.39 1.52 6.33
C ALA A 99 -22.44 2.24 5.37
N LEU A 100 -22.03 3.48 5.69
CA LEU A 100 -21.04 4.23 4.94
C LEU A 100 -19.68 3.52 4.94
N LEU A 101 -19.22 3.05 6.10
CA LEU A 101 -17.94 2.36 6.23
C LEU A 101 -17.95 1.03 5.44
N GLU A 102 -19.05 0.28 5.48
CA GLU A 102 -19.18 -0.95 4.70
C GLU A 102 -19.14 -0.69 3.19
N ARG A 103 -19.81 0.38 2.72
CA ARG A 103 -19.73 0.81 1.33
C ARG A 103 -18.30 1.17 0.95
N ARG A 104 -17.64 2.02 1.74
CA ARG A 104 -16.23 2.40 1.52
C ARG A 104 -15.30 1.18 1.50
N ARG A 105 -15.51 0.22 2.40
CA ARG A 105 -14.75 -1.04 2.42
C ARG A 105 -14.92 -1.81 1.12
N ARG A 106 -16.16 -1.93 0.61
CA ARG A 106 -16.45 -2.59 -0.67
C ARG A 106 -15.79 -1.86 -1.85
N ASP A 107 -15.89 -0.54 -1.90
CA ASP A 107 -15.32 0.29 -2.95
C ASP A 107 -13.78 0.19 -2.96
N LEU A 108 -13.14 0.24 -1.79
CA LEU A 108 -11.69 0.06 -1.64
C LEU A 108 -11.25 -1.36 -2.03
N ALA A 109 -12.00 -2.40 -1.66
CA ALA A 109 -11.70 -3.78 -2.04
C ALA A 109 -11.79 -3.97 -3.57
N ALA A 110 -12.81 -3.39 -4.21
CA ALA A 110 -12.95 -3.41 -5.66
C ALA A 110 -11.80 -2.66 -6.35
N GLY A 111 -11.44 -1.48 -5.84
CA GLY A 111 -10.30 -0.69 -6.33
C GLY A 111 -8.97 -1.45 -6.22
N ALA A 112 -8.72 -2.08 -5.07
CA ALA A 112 -7.53 -2.91 -4.86
C ALA A 112 -7.47 -4.11 -5.82
N GLN A 113 -8.59 -4.78 -6.06
CA GLN A 113 -8.66 -5.89 -7.01
C GLN A 113 -8.38 -5.43 -8.45
N ALA A 114 -8.95 -4.29 -8.86
CA ALA A 114 -8.68 -3.71 -10.17
C ALA A 114 -7.21 -3.30 -10.32
N ALA A 115 -6.59 -2.74 -9.27
CA ALA A 115 -5.16 -2.39 -9.26
C ALA A 115 -4.27 -3.65 -9.39
N ARG A 116 -4.59 -4.73 -8.68
CA ARG A 116 -3.90 -6.03 -8.83
C ARG A 116 -4.01 -6.58 -10.24
N GLY A 117 -5.19 -6.50 -10.86
CA GLY A 117 -5.39 -6.91 -12.25
C GLY A 117 -4.51 -6.12 -13.21
N ARG A 118 -4.45 -4.79 -13.07
CA ARG A 118 -3.58 -3.93 -13.89
C ARG A 118 -2.10 -4.24 -13.68
N LEU A 119 -1.67 -4.46 -12.43
CA LEU A 119 -0.31 -4.86 -12.12
C LEU A 119 0.07 -6.18 -12.80
N ALA A 120 -0.81 -7.19 -12.75
CA ALA A 120 -0.57 -8.47 -13.42
C ALA A 120 -0.38 -8.31 -14.94
N LEU A 121 -1.21 -7.48 -15.59
CA LEU A 121 -1.06 -7.17 -17.01
C LEU A 121 0.26 -6.44 -17.31
N ALA A 122 0.64 -5.47 -16.49
CA ALA A 122 1.89 -4.73 -16.63
C ALA A 122 3.11 -5.65 -16.48
N LEU A 123 3.08 -6.57 -15.51
CA LEU A 123 4.13 -7.57 -15.31
C LEU A 123 4.24 -8.53 -16.51
N LEU A 124 3.12 -8.98 -17.07
CA LEU A 124 3.12 -9.81 -18.27
C LEU A 124 3.72 -9.06 -19.48
N ALA A 125 3.31 -7.81 -19.70
CA ALA A 125 3.87 -6.98 -20.76
C ALA A 125 5.38 -6.74 -20.56
N ASN A 126 5.81 -6.48 -19.32
CA ASN A 126 7.22 -6.33 -18.98
C ASN A 126 8.03 -7.60 -19.25
N ALA A 127 7.49 -8.77 -18.90
CA ALA A 127 8.11 -10.06 -19.20
C ALA A 127 8.27 -10.27 -20.72
N GLY A 128 7.25 -9.90 -21.51
CA GLY A 128 7.32 -9.91 -22.98
C GLY A 128 8.43 -9.02 -23.51
N LEU A 129 8.48 -7.75 -23.07
CA LEU A 129 9.51 -6.79 -23.47
C LEU A 129 10.92 -7.26 -23.07
N ARG A 130 11.08 -7.88 -21.89
CA ARG A 130 12.36 -8.47 -21.46
C ARG A 130 12.77 -9.64 -22.35
N ALA A 131 11.83 -10.49 -22.76
CA ALA A 131 12.11 -11.60 -23.67
C ALA A 131 12.54 -11.11 -25.06
N GLU A 132 11.87 -10.08 -25.59
CA GLU A 132 12.23 -9.42 -26.85
C GLU A 132 13.61 -8.77 -26.78
N ALA A 133 13.87 -7.99 -25.72
CA ALA A 133 15.18 -7.38 -25.48
C ALA A 133 16.28 -8.45 -25.41
N ALA A 134 16.05 -9.56 -24.69
CA ALA A 134 17.00 -10.66 -24.62
C ALA A 134 17.23 -11.33 -25.99
N ALA A 135 16.19 -11.46 -26.83
CA ALA A 135 16.31 -12.00 -28.18
C ALA A 135 17.13 -11.07 -29.09
N LEU A 136 16.89 -9.76 -29.03
CA LEU A 136 17.67 -8.77 -29.77
C LEU A 136 19.13 -8.73 -29.32
N SER A 137 19.38 -8.77 -28.02
CA SER A 137 20.75 -8.85 -27.46
C SER A 137 21.50 -10.09 -27.95
N ARG A 138 20.85 -11.26 -28.00
CA ARG A 138 21.45 -12.48 -28.57
C ARG A 138 21.78 -12.33 -30.05
N ARG A 139 20.87 -11.73 -30.83
CA ARG A 139 21.09 -11.48 -32.27
C ARG A 139 22.25 -10.52 -32.51
N LEU A 140 22.34 -9.45 -31.72
CA LEU A 140 23.45 -8.51 -31.77
C LEU A 140 24.77 -9.20 -31.42
N ALA A 141 24.81 -9.97 -30.33
CA ALA A 141 26.01 -10.73 -29.95
C ALA A 141 26.45 -11.72 -31.03
N ALA A 142 25.50 -12.41 -31.68
CA ALA A 142 25.79 -13.31 -32.79
C ALA A 142 26.35 -12.55 -34.01
N ALA A 143 25.77 -11.39 -34.36
CA ALA A 143 26.26 -10.55 -35.44
C ALA A 143 27.68 -10.04 -35.17
N LEU A 144 27.98 -9.58 -33.95
CA LEU A 144 29.32 -9.16 -33.57
C LEU A 144 30.33 -10.31 -33.68
N ARG A 145 29.99 -11.51 -33.17
CA ARG A 145 30.85 -12.69 -33.31
C ARG A 145 31.12 -13.05 -34.77
N ALA A 146 30.10 -12.96 -35.63
CA ALA A 146 30.26 -13.23 -37.05
C ALA A 146 31.22 -12.23 -37.73
N LEU A 147 31.16 -10.95 -37.36
CA LEU A 147 32.10 -9.94 -37.85
C LEU A 147 33.54 -10.21 -37.39
N ASP A 148 33.73 -10.60 -36.13
CA ASP A 148 35.07 -10.91 -35.61
C ASP A 148 35.67 -12.14 -36.29
N LEU A 149 34.87 -13.20 -36.51
CA LEU A 149 35.29 -14.35 -37.32
C LEU A 149 35.65 -13.91 -38.75
N GLY A 150 34.82 -13.07 -39.38
CA GLY A 150 35.08 -12.54 -40.72
C GLY A 150 36.41 -11.78 -40.80
N ARG A 151 36.73 -10.98 -39.78
CA ARG A 151 38.02 -10.28 -39.68
C ARG A 151 39.20 -11.25 -39.54
N LEU A 152 39.06 -12.28 -38.72
CA LEU A 152 40.09 -13.32 -38.55
C LEU A 152 40.35 -14.09 -39.86
N TYR A 153 39.29 -14.50 -40.56
CA TYR A 153 39.41 -15.16 -41.86
C TYR A 153 40.06 -14.25 -42.91
N ALA A 154 39.67 -12.97 -42.98
CA ALA A 154 40.28 -12.02 -43.90
C ALA A 154 41.76 -11.78 -43.60
N ALA A 155 42.14 -11.67 -42.33
CA ALA A 155 43.55 -11.54 -41.92
C ALA A 155 44.36 -12.80 -42.26
N ALA A 156 43.81 -13.99 -42.01
CA ALA A 156 44.45 -15.25 -42.38
C ALA A 156 44.63 -15.40 -43.90
N ALA A 157 43.61 -15.03 -44.69
CA ALA A 157 43.68 -15.03 -46.15
C ALA A 157 44.74 -14.03 -46.66
N ALA A 158 44.82 -12.84 -46.08
CA ALA A 158 45.84 -11.85 -46.42
C ALA A 158 47.27 -12.34 -46.08
N ALA A 159 47.45 -13.00 -44.93
CA ALA A 159 48.73 -13.60 -44.54
C ALA A 159 49.15 -14.74 -45.49
N ALA A 160 48.21 -15.58 -45.91
CA ALA A 160 48.44 -16.64 -46.89
C ALA A 160 48.78 -16.08 -48.29
N ALA A 161 48.08 -15.04 -48.76
CA ALA A 161 48.42 -14.37 -50.00
C ALA A 161 49.83 -13.73 -49.94
N GLY A 162 50.19 -13.14 -48.80
CA GLY A 162 51.52 -12.57 -48.57
C GLY A 162 52.63 -13.63 -48.56
N SER A 163 52.40 -14.83 -48.03
CA SER A 163 53.39 -15.92 -48.07
C SER A 163 53.58 -16.47 -49.48
N VAL A 164 52.51 -16.60 -50.27
CA VAL A 164 52.57 -17.00 -51.68
C VAL A 164 53.34 -15.97 -52.50
N ALA A 165 53.06 -14.68 -52.33
CA ALA A 165 53.79 -13.60 -53.00
C ALA A 165 55.29 -13.65 -52.67
N ARG A 166 55.65 -13.77 -51.38
CA ARG A 166 57.05 -13.91 -50.95
C ARG A 166 57.72 -15.14 -51.54
N GLN A 167 57.01 -16.27 -51.64
CA GLN A 167 57.57 -17.48 -52.24
C GLN A 167 57.86 -17.27 -53.72
N LEU A 168 56.95 -16.61 -54.47
CA LEU A 168 57.19 -16.26 -55.86
C LEU A 168 58.39 -15.33 -56.02
N ASP A 169 58.57 -14.35 -55.13
CA ASP A 169 59.74 -13.46 -55.13
C ASP A 169 61.05 -14.22 -54.88
N ILE A 170 61.04 -15.20 -53.95
CA ILE A 170 62.20 -16.07 -53.67
C ILE A 170 62.53 -16.94 -54.88
N GLU A 171 61.53 -17.60 -55.48
CA GLU A 171 61.72 -18.43 -56.68
C GLU A 171 62.23 -17.61 -57.86
N GLN A 172 61.72 -16.38 -58.07
CA GLN A 172 62.25 -15.47 -59.08
C GLN A 172 63.69 -15.05 -58.81
N THR A 173 64.04 -14.79 -57.55
CA THR A 173 65.42 -14.46 -57.14
C THR A 173 66.37 -15.63 -57.44
N ILE A 174 65.98 -16.87 -57.08
CA ILE A 174 66.76 -18.07 -57.36
C ILE A 174 66.92 -18.28 -58.86
N ALA A 175 65.84 -18.15 -59.65
CA ALA A 175 65.89 -18.29 -61.10
C ALA A 175 66.85 -17.29 -61.78
N SER A 176 66.91 -16.05 -61.28
CA SER A 176 67.82 -15.02 -61.81
C SER A 176 69.30 -15.25 -61.49
N LEU A 177 69.62 -16.05 -60.47
CA LEU A 177 70.99 -16.35 -60.06
C LEU A 177 71.59 -17.54 -60.84
N ILE A 178 70.73 -18.40 -61.41
CA ILE A 178 71.14 -19.59 -62.17
C ILE A 178 71.33 -19.27 -63.67
N ALA A 179 70.68 -18.22 -64.18
CA ALA A 179 70.77 -17.76 -65.56
C ALA A 179 72.01 -16.90 -65.83
#